data_AF-A0A968Y6A1-F1
#
_entry.id   AF-A0A968Y6A1-F1
#
_cell.length_a   1.000
_cell.length_b   1.000
_cell.length_c   1.000
_cell.angle_alpha   90.00
_cell.angle_beta   90.00
_cell.angle_gamma   90.00
#
_symmetry.space_group_name_H-M   'P 1'
#
loop_
_entity.id
_entity.type
_entity.pdbx_description
1 polymer ?
#
loop_
_entity_poly.entity_id
_entity_poly.type
_entity_poly.pdbx_seq_one_letter_code
_entity_poly.pdbx_strand_id
1 'polypeptide(L)' 'MAVATQSLEELCINSIRFLAIDAVEKAKSGHPGLPMGAAP' A
#
# COMPACT_ATOMS: atom_id res chain seq x y z
N MET A 1 5.61 24.22 3.99
CA MET A 1 4.86 23.01 4.37
C MET A 1 5.76 22.16 5.26
N ALA A 2 5.37 21.91 6.50
CA ALA A 2 6.09 20.97 7.35
C ALA A 2 5.92 19.58 6.76
N VAL A 3 7.02 18.98 6.28
CA VAL A 3 7.03 17.56 5.92
C VAL A 3 6.93 16.81 7.24
N ALA A 4 5.75 16.27 7.53
CA ALA A 4 5.63 15.28 8.58
C ALA A 4 6.57 14.12 8.19
N THR A 5 7.55 13.83 9.04
CA THR A 5 8.40 12.65 8.89
C THR A 5 7.51 11.44 9.14
N GLN A 6 6.97 10.86 8.06
CA GLN A 6 6.33 9.54 8.11
C GLN A 6 7.36 8.54 8.64
N SER A 7 6.93 7.65 9.52
CA SER A 7 7.85 6.61 10.00
C SER A 7 8.25 5.71 8.84
N LEU A 8 9.45 5.11 8.90
CA LEU A 8 9.87 4.14 7.89
C LEU A 8 8.86 2.97 7.81
N GLU A 9 8.27 2.61 8.95
CA GLU A 9 7.21 1.61 9.05
C GLU A 9 5.99 2.03 8.21
N GLU A 10 5.47 3.25 8.40
CA GLU A 10 4.35 3.79 7.62
C GLU A 10 4.63 3.80 6.11
N LEU A 11 5.86 4.15 5.73
CA LEU A 11 6.27 4.16 4.33
C LEU A 11 6.29 2.73 3.75
N CYS A 12 6.83 1.76 4.48
CA CYS A 12 6.87 0.36 4.07
C CYS A 12 5.45 -0.23 3.95
N ILE A 13 4.60 0.03 4.94
CA ILE A 13 3.19 -0.41 4.97
C ILE A 13 2.45 0.10 3.74
N ASN A 14 2.51 1.42 3.52
CA ASN A 14 1.81 2.02 2.39
C ASN A 14 2.39 1.54 1.06
N SER A 15 3.71 1.36 0.96
CA SER A 15 4.33 0.81 -0.25
C SER A 15 3.77 -0.57 -0.59
N ILE A 16 3.62 -1.47 0.38
CA ILE A 16 3.01 -2.79 0.16
C ILE A 16 1.56 -2.67 -0.31
N ARG A 17 0.77 -1.80 0.34
CA ARG A 17 -0.65 -1.58 0.00
C ARG A 17 -0.79 -1.08 -1.43
N PHE A 18 -0.03 -0.06 -1.82
CA PHE A 18 -0.14 0.56 -3.14
C PHE A 18 0.41 -0.33 -4.25
N LEU A 19 1.52 -1.06 -4.03
CA LEU A 19 2.00 -2.04 -5.00
C LEU A 19 0.98 -3.16 -5.26
N ALA A 20 0.28 -3.61 -4.22
CA ALA A 20 -0.78 -4.60 -4.36
C ALA A 20 -1.99 -4.05 -5.14
N ILE A 21 -2.38 -2.79 -4.88
CA ILE A 21 -3.44 -2.12 -5.64
C ILE A 21 -3.03 -1.99 -7.12
N ASP A 22 -1.83 -1.49 -7.39
CA ASP A 22 -1.32 -1.29 -8.75
C ASP A 22 -1.24 -2.62 -9.52
N ALA A 23 -0.84 -3.70 -8.85
CA ALA A 23 -0.81 -5.03 -9.45
C ALA A 23 -2.21 -5.53 -9.84
N VAL A 24 -3.21 -5.34 -8.97
CA VAL A 24 -4.61 -5.72 -9.25
C VAL A 24 -5.18 -4.88 -10.39
N GLU A 25 -4.98 -3.56 -10.36
CA GLU A 25 -5.44 -2.64 -11.41
C GLU A 25 -4.81 -2.98 -12.77
N LYS A 26 -3.49 -3.22 -12.80
CA LYS A 26 -2.78 -3.61 -14.02
C LYS A 26 -3.25 -4.95 -14.57
N ALA A 27 -3.54 -5.91 -13.69
CA ALA A 27 -4.08 -7.22 -14.09
C ALA A 27 -5.58 -7.17 -14.45
N LYS A 28 -6.28 -6.07 -14.14
CA LYS A 28 -7.74 -5.94 -14.20
C LYS A 28 -8.47 -7.11 -13.51
N SER A 29 -7.86 -7.66 -12.47
CA SER A 29 -8.30 -8.88 -11.80
C SER A 29 -7.61 -9.04 -10.43
N GLY A 30 -8.36 -9.47 -9.42
CA GLY A 30 -7.86 -9.71 -8.06
C GLY A 30 -8.68 -9.00 -6.98
N HIS A 31 -8.23 -9.11 -5.71
CA HIS A 31 -8.89 -8.52 -4.55
C HIS A 31 -7.88 -7.72 -3.71
N PRO A 32 -7.84 -6.38 -3.81
CA PRO A 32 -6.85 -5.56 -3.12
C PRO A 32 -7.10 -5.45 -1.61
N GLY A 33 -8.30 -5.82 -1.15
CA GLY A 33 -8.71 -5.68 0.25
C GLY A 33 -7.88 -6.48 1.25
N LEU A 34 -7.43 -7.69 0.88
CA LEU A 34 -6.59 -8.49 1.78
C LEU A 34 -5.20 -7.85 2.00
N PRO A 35 -4.43 -7.46 0.96
CA PRO A 35 -3.20 -6.69 1.13
C PRO A 35 -3.36 -5.38 1.92
N MET A 36 -4.50 -4.70 1.80
CA MET A 36 -4.75 -3.46 2.55
C MET A 36 -4.90 -3.69 4.06
N GLY A 37 -5.59 -4.76 4.46
CA GLY A 37 -5.81 -5.10 5.87
C GLY A 37 -4.68 -5.91 6.52
N ALA A 38 -3.90 -6.64 5.72
CA ALA A 38 -2.85 -7.53 6.21
C ALA A 38 -1.45 -6.91 6.24
N ALA A 39 -1.30 -5.64 5.84
CA ALA A 39 -0.06 -4.88 5.99
C ALA A 39 -0.15 -3.98 7.24
N PRO A 40 0.42 -4.39 8.39
CA PRO A 40 0.55 -3.58 9.60
C PRO A 40 1.88 -2.85 9.70
#